data_AF-A0A2E6NL40-F1
#
_entry.id   AF-A0A2E6NL40-F1
#
_cell.length_a   1.000
_cell.length_b   1.000
_cell.length_c   1.000
_cell.angle_alpha   90.00
_cell.angle_beta   90.00
_cell.angle_gamma   90.00
#
_symmetry.space_group_name_H-M   'P 1'
#
loop_
_entity.id
_entity.type
_entity.pdbx_description
1 polymer ?
#
loop_
_entity_poly.entity_id
_entity_poly.type
_entity_poly.pdbx_seq_one_letter_code
_entity_poly.pdbx_strand_id
1 'polypeptide(L)'
;MTEPENDIDYETSPGGEPLDETDVSLRAYLAKRSDEHLAGYRGEWSDEEVVEWDGNFRNDGNLMLVCCERDVDIEEFRRVLEEHLVLRGIQPPS
;
A
#
# COMPACT_ATOMS: atom_id res chain seq x y z
N MET A 1 18.86 -15.89 12.21
CA MET A 1 18.43 -15.95 10.81
C MET A 1 17.98 -14.54 10.50
N THR A 2 18.75 -13.82 9.69
CA THR A 2 18.46 -12.44 9.32
C THR A 2 17.35 -12.50 8.28
N GLU A 3 16.12 -12.19 8.68
CA GLU A 3 15.06 -11.83 7.73
C GLU A 3 15.57 -10.61 6.96
N PRO A 4 15.45 -10.57 5.61
CA PRO A 4 15.90 -9.42 4.86
C PRO A 4 15.02 -8.23 5.26
N GLU A 5 15.58 -7.37 6.10
CA GLU A 5 15.07 -6.04 6.42
C GLU A 5 14.95 -5.32 5.07
N ASN A 6 13.73 -5.26 4.52
CA ASN A 6 13.41 -4.39 3.41
C ASN A 6 13.61 -2.96 3.93
N ASP A 7 14.79 -2.40 3.67
CA ASP A 7 15.21 -1.03 4.00
C ASP A 7 14.44 0.00 3.14
N ILE A 8 13.12 -0.13 3.11
CA ILE A 8 12.24 0.86 2.51
C ILE A 8 11.99 1.91 3.58
N ASP A 9 12.45 3.13 3.32
CA ASP A 9 12.17 4.27 4.17
C ASP A 9 10.66 4.56 4.15
N TYR A 10 10.00 4.23 5.26
CA TYR A 10 8.56 4.43 5.42
C TYR A 10 8.24 5.78 6.07
N GLU A 11 9.25 6.54 6.51
CA GLU A 11 9.11 7.83 7.19
C GLU A 11 9.17 9.03 6.21
N THR A 12 9.70 8.82 5.00
CA THR A 12 9.80 9.86 3.96
C THR A 12 9.27 9.34 2.63
N SER A 13 8.59 10.21 1.86
CA SER A 13 8.22 9.87 0.49
C SER A 13 9.48 9.77 -0.40
N PRO A 14 9.50 8.97 -1.49
CA PRO A 14 10.62 8.99 -2.45
C PRO A 14 10.90 10.38 -3.04
N GLY A 15 9.94 11.31 -2.95
CA GLY A 15 10.11 12.73 -3.30
C GLY A 15 10.69 13.63 -2.20
N GLY A 16 11.00 13.11 -1.01
CA GLY A 16 11.48 13.88 0.13
C GLY A 16 10.40 14.67 0.90
N GLU A 17 9.12 14.40 0.61
CA GLU A 17 8.00 15.00 1.31
C GLU A 17 7.74 14.29 2.65
N PRO A 18 7.46 15.04 3.74
CA PRO A 18 7.08 14.44 5.01
C PRO A 18 5.75 13.73 4.84
N LEU A 19 5.72 12.46 5.27
CA LEU A 19 4.51 11.66 5.29
C LEU A 19 3.71 11.93 6.55
N ASP A 20 2.40 11.88 6.43
CA ASP A 20 1.50 11.88 7.57
C ASP A 20 1.53 10.52 8.28
N GLU A 21 1.11 10.44 9.56
CA GLU A 21 1.07 9.17 10.30
C GLU A 21 0.26 8.10 9.55
N THR A 22 -0.76 8.54 8.81
CA THR A 22 -1.60 7.68 7.98
C THR A 22 -0.83 7.03 6.82
N ASP A 23 0.00 7.79 6.14
CA ASP A 23 0.82 7.30 5.02
C ASP A 23 1.87 6.30 5.51
N VAL A 24 2.52 6.59 6.65
CA VAL A 24 3.48 5.67 7.28
C VAL A 24 2.81 4.35 7.63
N SER A 25 1.64 4.41 8.28
CA SER A 25 0.83 3.22 8.63
C SER A 25 0.40 2.43 7.40
N LEU A 26 -0.02 3.09 6.33
CA LEU A 26 -0.40 2.46 5.07
C LEU A 26 0.78 1.71 4.42
N ARG A 27 1.95 2.34 4.36
CA ARG A 27 3.14 1.70 3.79
C ARG A 27 3.63 0.54 4.66
N ALA A 28 3.56 0.67 5.97
CA ALA A 28 3.86 -0.42 6.89
C ALA A 28 2.87 -1.59 6.74
N TYR A 29 1.60 -1.32 6.43
CA TYR A 29 0.62 -2.33 6.08
C TYR A 29 0.98 -3.06 4.78
N LEU A 30 1.33 -2.32 3.72
CA LEU A 30 1.76 -2.88 2.44
C LEU A 30 3.06 -3.68 2.56
N ALA A 31 4.00 -3.22 3.38
CA ALA A 31 5.26 -3.90 3.67
C ALA A 31 5.06 -5.30 4.26
N LYS A 32 4.02 -5.46 5.09
CA LYS A 32 3.63 -6.75 5.67
C LYS A 32 2.96 -7.69 4.67
N ARG A 33 2.53 -7.20 3.50
CA ARG A 33 1.97 -8.04 2.43
C ARG A 33 3.10 -8.74 1.67
N SER A 34 2.85 -9.98 1.30
CA SER A 34 3.80 -10.79 0.51
C SER A 34 3.92 -10.25 -0.92
N ASP A 35 5.11 -10.42 -1.52
CA ASP A 35 5.35 -10.08 -2.93
C ASP A 35 4.34 -10.73 -3.87
N GLU A 36 3.96 -11.98 -3.62
CA GLU A 36 2.97 -12.71 -4.42
C GLU A 36 1.61 -12.03 -4.43
N HIS A 37 1.20 -11.47 -3.29
CA HIS A 37 -0.05 -10.73 -3.19
C HIS A 37 0.08 -9.44 -3.99
N LEU A 38 1.11 -8.64 -3.69
CA LEU A 38 1.40 -7.35 -4.34
C LEU A 38 1.55 -7.46 -5.86
N ALA A 39 2.21 -8.50 -6.36
CA ALA A 39 2.34 -8.79 -7.80
C ALA A 39 1.01 -9.17 -8.46
N GLY A 40 -0.01 -9.55 -7.68
CA GLY A 40 -1.36 -9.78 -8.17
C GLY A 40 -2.12 -8.50 -8.50
N TYR A 41 -1.73 -7.35 -7.94
CA TYR A 41 -2.39 -6.08 -8.20
C TYR A 41 -2.34 -5.71 -9.68
N ARG A 42 -3.48 -5.27 -10.23
CA ARG A 42 -3.55 -4.71 -11.59
C ARG A 42 -4.08 -3.29 -11.54
N GLY A 43 -3.33 -2.36 -12.12
CA GLY A 43 -3.74 -0.95 -12.20
C GLY A 43 -5.01 -0.72 -13.01
N GLU A 44 -5.38 -1.65 -13.89
CA GLU A 44 -6.63 -1.63 -14.66
C GLU A 44 -7.87 -2.06 -13.88
N TRP A 45 -7.72 -2.59 -12.67
CA TRP A 45 -8.86 -3.03 -11.86
C TRP A 45 -9.77 -1.87 -11.48
N SER A 46 -11.06 -2.17 -11.30
CA SER A 46 -11.99 -1.18 -10.75
C SER A 46 -11.79 -1.07 -9.24
N ASP A 47 -12.28 0.01 -8.65
CA ASP A 47 -12.17 0.25 -7.20
C ASP A 47 -12.75 -0.93 -6.40
N GLU A 48 -13.88 -1.46 -6.86
CA GLU A 48 -14.53 -2.65 -6.29
C GLU A 48 -13.62 -3.89 -6.35
N GLU A 49 -12.93 -4.13 -7.47
CA GLU A 49 -12.04 -5.29 -7.61
C GLU A 49 -10.80 -5.18 -6.71
N VAL A 50 -10.25 -3.97 -6.56
CA VAL A 50 -9.12 -3.73 -5.65
C VAL A 50 -9.57 -3.90 -4.19
N VAL A 51 -10.78 -3.45 -3.84
CA VAL A 51 -11.39 -3.64 -2.53
C VAL A 51 -11.56 -5.13 -2.20
N GLU A 52 -12.11 -5.91 -3.14
CA GLU A 52 -12.29 -7.34 -2.96
C GLU A 52 -10.96 -8.10 -2.90
N TRP A 53 -9.97 -7.68 -3.70
CA TRP A 53 -8.64 -8.29 -3.73
C TRP A 53 -7.86 -8.05 -2.42
N ASP A 54 -7.84 -6.82 -1.93
CA ASP A 54 -7.14 -6.47 -0.69
C ASP A 54 -7.87 -7.07 0.52
N GLY A 55 -9.21 -7.10 0.48
CA GLY A 55 -10.06 -7.73 1.49
C GLY A 55 -10.00 -7.06 2.87
N ASN A 56 -9.31 -5.93 3.00
CA ASN A 56 -9.17 -5.15 4.22
C ASN A 56 -9.92 -3.81 4.14
N PHE A 57 -10.64 -3.53 3.05
CA PHE A 57 -11.50 -2.36 2.95
C PHE A 57 -12.81 -2.52 3.74
N ARG A 58 -13.32 -1.39 4.27
CA ARG A 58 -14.61 -1.29 4.95
C ARG A 58 -15.75 -1.22 3.94
N ASN A 59 -16.98 -1.45 4.42
CA ASN A 59 -18.19 -1.27 3.63
C ASN A 59 -18.42 0.18 3.16
N ASP A 60 -17.71 1.15 3.76
CA ASP A 60 -17.75 2.57 3.39
C ASP A 60 -16.81 2.91 2.21
N GLY A 61 -15.94 1.98 1.78
CA GLY A 61 -14.96 2.20 0.71
C GLY A 61 -13.57 2.63 1.19
N ASN A 62 -13.36 2.74 2.50
CA ASN A 62 -12.07 3.11 3.09
C ASN A 62 -11.29 1.91 3.63
N LEU A 63 -9.96 1.94 3.57
CA LEU A 63 -9.11 0.88 4.08
C LEU A 63 -9.18 0.76 5.62
N MET A 64 -9.31 -0.47 6.15
CA MET A 64 -9.17 -0.75 7.59
C MET A 64 -7.70 -0.66 8.01
N LEU A 65 -7.19 0.56 8.15
CA LEU A 65 -5.93 0.79 8.85
C LEU A 65 -6.19 1.01 10.34
N VAL A 66 -5.34 0.38 11.16
CA VAL A 66 -5.32 0.60 12.60
C VAL A 66 -4.32 1.71 12.89
N CYS A 67 -4.76 2.75 13.58
CA CYS A 67 -3.94 3.92 13.95
C CYS A 67 -3.59 4.84 12.77
N CYS A 68 -4.62 5.42 12.14
CA CYS A 68 -4.48 6.51 11.18
C CYS A 68 -5.27 7.74 11.67
N GLU A 69 -4.76 8.93 11.35
CA GLU A 69 -5.41 10.20 11.65
C GLU A 69 -6.57 10.50 10.69
N ARG A 70 -6.51 9.92 9.48
CA ARG A 70 -7.53 10.05 8.42
C ARG A 70 -7.87 8.68 7.82
N ASP A 71 -9.09 8.56 7.30
CA ASP A 71 -9.49 7.41 6.50
C ASP A 71 -8.78 7.45 5.14
N VAL A 72 -8.36 6.28 4.65
CA VAL A 72 -7.67 6.15 3.36
C VAL A 72 -8.68 5.64 2.34
N ASP A 73 -8.98 6.49 1.35
CA ASP A 73 -9.79 6.12 0.19
C ASP A 73 -9.02 5.25 -0.79
N ILE A 74 -9.76 4.58 -1.67
CA ILE A 74 -9.21 3.73 -2.73
C ILE A 74 -8.18 4.46 -3.60
N GLU A 75 -8.41 5.73 -3.94
CA GLU A 75 -7.52 6.51 -4.80
C GLU A 75 -6.14 6.71 -4.13
N GLU A 76 -6.13 7.02 -2.83
CA GLU A 76 -4.90 7.20 -2.06
C GLU A 76 -4.20 5.86 -1.83
N PHE A 77 -4.96 4.81 -1.53
CA PHE A 77 -4.42 3.44 -1.43
C PHE A 77 -3.68 3.02 -2.70
N ARG A 78 -4.30 3.23 -3.88
CA ARG A 78 -3.72 2.84 -5.17
C ARG A 78 -2.44 3.61 -5.45
N ARG A 79 -2.45 4.92 -5.22
CA ARG A 79 -1.25 5.76 -5.40
C ARG A 79 -0.08 5.26 -4.55
N VAL A 80 -0.31 5.04 -3.26
CA VAL A 80 0.74 4.60 -2.33
C VAL A 80 1.17 3.16 -2.61
N LEU A 81 0.25 2.29 -3.03
CA LEU A 81 0.55 0.94 -3.48
C LEU A 81 1.46 0.94 -4.70
N GLU A 82 1.16 1.74 -5.72
CA GLU A 82 2.01 1.87 -6.91
C GLU A 82 3.40 2.39 -6.56
N GLU A 83 3.50 3.40 -5.69
CA GLU A 83 4.79 3.87 -5.17
C GLU A 83 5.53 2.76 -4.42
N HIS A 84 4.84 2.00 -3.57
CA HIS A 84 5.43 0.88 -2.83
C HIS A 84 5.92 -0.23 -3.76
N LEU A 85 5.16 -0.58 -4.79
CA LEU A 85 5.55 -1.56 -5.81
C LEU A 85 6.83 -1.13 -6.52
N VAL A 86 6.94 0.15 -6.91
CA VAL A 86 8.14 0.72 -7.52
C VAL A 86 9.33 0.66 -6.57
N LEU A 87 9.15 1.07 -5.30
CA LEU A 87 10.19 1.01 -4.27
C LEU A 87 10.68 -0.41 -4.02
N ARG A 88 9.77 -1.38 -3.99
CA ARG A 88 10.06 -2.80 -3.79
C ARG A 88 10.58 -3.50 -5.05
N GLY A 89 10.49 -2.85 -6.21
CA GLY A 89 10.89 -3.41 -7.51
C GLY A 89 9.94 -4.50 -8.04
N ILE A 90 8.69 -4.55 -7.56
CA ILE A 90 7.67 -5.46 -8.10
C ILE A 90 7.04 -4.78 -9.31
N GLN A 91 7.14 -5.43 -10.48
CA GLN A 91 6.39 -5.00 -11.65
C GLN A 91 5.06 -5.75 -11.69
N PRO A 92 3.91 -5.06 -11.64
CA PRO A 92 2.63 -5.71 -11.86
C PRO A 92 2.58 -6.28 -13.29
N PRO A 93 1.91 -7.41 -13.51
CA PRO A 93 1.75 -7.99 -14.84
C PRO A 93 1.02 -7.00 -15.76
N SER A 94 1.65 -6.68 -16.90
CA SER A 94 1.06 -5.89 -17.99
C SER A 94 -0.04 -6.62 -18.76
#